data_AF-A0A453ACQ6-F1
#
_entry.id   AF-A0A453ACQ6-F1
#
_cell.length_a   1.000
_cell.length_b   1.000
_cell.length_c   1.000
_cell.angle_alpha   90.00
_cell.angle_beta   90.00
_cell.angle_gamma   90.00
#
_symmetry.space_group_name_H-M   'P 1'
#
loop_
_entity.id
_entity.type
_entity.pdbx_description
1 polymer ?
#
loop_
_entity_poly.entity_id
_entity_poly.type
_entity_poly.pdbx_seq_one_letter_code
_entity_poly.pdbx_strand_id
1 'polypeptide(L)'
;MSQFPVTLKKQLVDDWEFVTQLGKLVKLPRSPTVDGILTKYLEYRVKKDNKISDSCAEVTKGLRCYFDKALPAMLLYKKEQKQYKEEIKGDVSPSTVYGAEHLLRLFVKLPELLSSVNMEEDALNKLQQKLLDILKFLQKNQAHFFLSAYDGDSKGADGAKGK
;
A
#
# COMPACT_ATOMS: atom_id res chain seq x y z
N MET A 1 16.10 -13.34 9.78
CA MET A 1 15.03 -12.41 9.34
C MET A 1 15.47 -11.76 8.04
N SER A 2 14.70 -11.91 6.97
CA SER A 2 14.95 -11.25 5.69
C SER A 2 14.95 -9.73 5.90
N GLN A 3 16.06 -9.05 5.58
CA GLN A 3 16.14 -7.60 5.72
C GLN A 3 15.11 -6.92 4.81
N PHE A 4 14.43 -5.88 5.31
CA PHE A 4 13.49 -5.10 4.49
C PHE A 4 14.24 -4.48 3.29
N PRO A 5 13.72 -4.58 2.05
CA PRO A 5 14.47 -4.18 0.86
C PRO A 5 14.87 -2.70 0.86
N VAL A 6 16.14 -2.40 0.54
CA VAL A 6 16.70 -1.04 0.60
C VAL A 6 15.95 -0.05 -0.31
N THR A 7 15.54 -0.48 -1.51
CA THR A 7 14.81 0.38 -2.45
C THR A 7 13.43 0.78 -1.92
N LEU A 8 12.78 -0.10 -1.16
CA LEU A 8 11.51 0.20 -0.49
C LEU A 8 11.72 1.03 0.78
N LYS A 9 12.86 0.87 1.48
CA LYS A 9 13.22 1.80 2.58
C LYS A 9 13.38 3.22 2.07
N LYS A 10 14.08 3.39 0.94
CA LYS A 10 14.21 4.70 0.30
C LYS A 10 12.84 5.28 -0.05
N GLN A 11 11.96 4.48 -0.64
CA GLN A 11 10.59 4.89 -0.94
C GLN A 11 9.83 5.42 0.29
N LEU A 12 9.99 4.79 1.46
CA LEU A 12 9.38 5.24 2.72
C LEU A 12 9.98 6.55 3.23
N VAL A 13 11.29 6.76 3.06
CA VAL A 13 11.97 8.01 3.43
C VAL A 13 11.47 9.15 2.55
N ASP A 14 11.44 8.94 1.23
CA ASP A 14 10.96 9.92 0.25
C ASP A 14 9.48 10.25 0.51
N ASP A 15 8.63 9.24 0.74
CA ASP A 15 7.21 9.41 1.11
C ASP A 15 7.03 10.25 2.38
N TRP A 16 7.81 9.96 3.43
CA TRP A 16 7.77 10.73 4.67
C TRP A 16 8.18 12.18 4.45
N GLU A 17 9.22 12.44 3.65
CA GLU A 17 9.67 13.79 3.32
C GLU A 17 8.61 14.56 2.54
N PHE A 18 8.03 13.96 1.49
CA PHE A 18 6.99 14.60 0.68
C PHE A 18 5.79 15.02 1.52
N VAL A 19 5.28 14.12 2.37
CA VAL A 19 4.09 14.43 3.19
C VAL A 19 4.47 15.33 4.36
N THR A 20 5.41 14.91 5.20
CA THR A 20 5.66 15.57 6.50
C THR A 20 6.42 16.88 6.34
N GLN A 21 7.41 16.94 5.46
CA GLN A 21 8.22 18.16 5.27
C GLN A 21 7.57 19.05 4.22
N LEU A 22 7.34 18.52 3.00
CA LEU A 22 6.90 19.33 1.87
C LEU A 22 5.39 19.57 1.81
N GLY A 23 4.59 18.80 2.57
CA GLY A 23 3.13 18.94 2.56
C GLY A 23 2.47 18.49 1.26
N LYS A 24 3.18 17.73 0.44
CA LYS A 24 2.66 17.17 -0.80
C LYS A 24 1.96 15.86 -0.49
N LEU A 25 0.76 15.70 -1.02
CA LEU A 25 -0.07 14.53 -0.77
C LEU A 25 -0.16 13.67 -2.02
N VAL A 26 -0.30 12.37 -1.82
CA VAL A 26 -0.63 11.44 -2.89
C VAL A 26 -2.02 11.79 -3.42
N LYS A 27 -2.17 11.96 -4.75
CA LYS A 27 -3.49 12.19 -5.36
C LYS A 27 -4.37 10.95 -5.21
N LEU A 28 -5.61 11.16 -4.74
CA LEU A 28 -6.62 10.11 -4.59
C LEU A 28 -7.76 10.31 -5.62
N PRO A 29 -8.43 9.24 -6.07
CA PRO A 29 -8.07 7.83 -5.84
C PRO A 29 -6.76 7.45 -6.54
N ARG A 30 -5.95 6.60 -5.92
CA ARG A 30 -4.68 6.13 -6.48
C ARG A 30 -4.91 5.05 -7.51
N SER A 31 -4.09 5.06 -8.57
CA SER A 31 -4.02 3.97 -9.55
C SER A 31 -2.60 3.39 -9.62
N PRO A 32 -2.42 2.06 -9.44
CA PRO A 32 -3.41 1.12 -8.92
C PRO A 32 -3.73 1.36 -7.43
N THR A 33 -4.93 0.98 -7.01
CA THR A 33 -5.36 0.97 -5.60
C THR A 33 -4.75 -0.23 -4.87
N VAL A 34 -4.83 -0.28 -3.54
CA VAL A 34 -4.44 -1.47 -2.75
C VAL A 34 -5.20 -2.70 -3.24
N ASP A 35 -6.51 -2.56 -3.47
CA ASP A 35 -7.34 -3.62 -4.04
C ASP A 35 -6.81 -4.10 -5.40
N GLY A 36 -6.49 -3.16 -6.29
CA GLY A 36 -5.91 -3.45 -7.60
C GLY A 36 -4.53 -4.10 -7.52
N ILE A 37 -3.69 -3.69 -6.57
CA ILE A 37 -2.35 -4.26 -6.34
C ILE A 37 -2.46 -5.70 -5.84
N LEU A 38 -3.32 -5.96 -4.86
CA LEU A 38 -3.52 -7.31 -4.32
C LEU A 38 -4.15 -8.26 -5.35
N THR A 39 -5.04 -7.74 -6.19
CA THR A 39 -5.60 -8.48 -7.33
C THR A 39 -4.51 -8.85 -8.34
N LYS A 40 -3.68 -7.88 -8.75
CA LYS A 40 -2.50 -8.13 -9.62
C LYS A 40 -1.54 -9.15 -9.02
N TYR A 41 -1.36 -9.15 -7.70
CA TYR A 41 -0.53 -10.15 -7.02
C TYR A 41 -1.14 -11.56 -7.11
N LEU A 42 -2.45 -11.71 -6.91
CA LEU A 42 -3.12 -12.99 -7.06
C LEU A 42 -3.00 -13.51 -8.50
N GLU A 43 -3.23 -12.66 -9.50
CA GLU A 43 -3.04 -13.00 -10.92
C GLU A 43 -1.61 -13.43 -11.23
N TYR A 44 -0.61 -12.75 -10.65
CA TYR A 44 0.80 -13.13 -10.76
C TYR A 44 1.05 -14.54 -10.20
N ARG A 45 0.44 -14.88 -9.05
CA ARG A 45 0.56 -16.23 -8.45
C ARG A 45 -0.14 -17.29 -9.29
N VAL A 46 -1.32 -17.02 -9.86
CA VAL A 46 -1.98 -17.93 -10.82
C VAL A 46 -1.03 -18.30 -11.96
N LYS A 47 -0.44 -17.28 -12.60
CA LYS A 47 0.43 -17.46 -13.77
C LYS A 47 1.71 -18.20 -13.43
N LYS A 48 2.23 -18.01 -12.21
CA LYS A 48 3.48 -18.63 -11.77
C LYS A 48 3.29 -20.09 -11.32
N ASP A 49 2.21 -20.39 -10.61
CA ASP A 49 2.02 -21.68 -9.93
C ASP A 49 0.97 -22.58 -10.64
N ASN A 50 0.41 -22.13 -11.77
CA ASN A 50 -0.74 -22.73 -12.47
C ASN A 50 -2.03 -22.87 -11.64
N LYS A 51 -2.06 -22.39 -10.39
CA LYS A 51 -3.24 -22.32 -9.52
C LYS A 51 -3.07 -21.26 -8.43
N ILE A 52 -4.17 -20.69 -7.94
CA ILE A 52 -4.15 -19.92 -6.68
C ILE A 52 -4.18 -20.93 -5.54
N SER A 53 -3.25 -20.80 -4.58
CA SER A 53 -3.41 -21.49 -3.30
C SER A 53 -4.46 -20.74 -2.47
N ASP A 54 -5.43 -21.45 -1.90
CA ASP A 54 -6.46 -20.88 -1.01
C ASP A 54 -5.83 -19.97 0.06
N SER A 55 -4.68 -20.38 0.59
CA SER A 55 -3.89 -19.58 1.54
C SER A 55 -3.46 -18.19 1.02
N CYS A 56 -3.14 -18.04 -0.27
CA CYS A 56 -2.81 -16.73 -0.84
C CYS A 56 -4.04 -15.83 -0.90
N ALA A 57 -5.19 -16.37 -1.30
CA ALA A 57 -6.44 -15.63 -1.34
C ALA A 57 -6.85 -15.17 0.07
N GLU A 58 -6.75 -16.04 1.06
CA GLU A 58 -7.05 -15.71 2.46
C GLU A 58 -6.11 -14.64 3.02
N VAL A 59 -4.80 -14.76 2.80
CA VAL A 59 -3.82 -13.76 3.27
C VAL A 59 -4.06 -12.40 2.61
N THR A 60 -4.34 -12.35 1.31
CA THR A 60 -4.63 -11.07 0.63
C THR A 60 -5.94 -10.44 1.10
N LYS A 61 -6.99 -11.24 1.34
CA LYS A 61 -8.24 -10.77 1.93
C LYS A 61 -8.01 -10.22 3.34
N GLY A 62 -7.28 -10.95 4.18
CA GLY A 62 -6.92 -10.51 5.53
C GLY A 62 -6.11 -9.21 5.51
N LEU A 63 -5.13 -9.10 4.63
CA LEU A 63 -4.30 -7.90 4.47
C LEU A 63 -5.14 -6.68 4.03
N ARG A 64 -6.10 -6.88 3.12
CA ARG A 64 -7.05 -5.83 2.71
C ARG A 64 -7.90 -5.33 3.87
N CYS A 65 -8.58 -6.25 4.56
CA CYS A 65 -9.41 -5.91 5.71
C CYS A 65 -8.60 -5.23 6.83
N TYR A 66 -7.35 -5.67 7.02
CA TYR A 66 -6.46 -5.06 8.00
C TYR A 66 -6.05 -3.65 7.58
N PHE A 67 -5.70 -3.45 6.30
CA PHE A 67 -5.38 -2.14 5.76
C PHE A 67 -6.52 -1.13 5.96
N ASP A 68 -7.76 -1.53 5.67
CA ASP A 68 -8.95 -0.67 5.82
C ASP A 68 -9.12 -0.16 7.26
N LYS A 69 -8.81 -0.99 8.27
CA LYS A 69 -8.87 -0.62 9.69
C LYS A 69 -7.64 0.15 10.15
N ALA A 70 -6.46 -0.27 9.69
CA ALA A 70 -5.19 0.30 10.10
C ALA A 70 -4.95 1.69 9.52
N LEU A 71 -5.48 1.99 8.33
CA LEU A 71 -5.26 3.25 7.65
C LEU A 71 -5.59 4.47 8.54
N PRO A 72 -6.85 4.67 8.98
CA PRO A 72 -7.19 5.79 9.86
C PRO A 72 -6.56 5.70 11.25
N ALA A 73 -6.26 4.48 11.72
CA ALA A 73 -5.76 4.27 13.08
C ALA A 73 -4.27 4.61 13.24
N MET A 74 -3.43 4.33 12.24
CA MET A 74 -1.97 4.42 12.42
C MET A 74 -1.13 4.68 11.16
N LEU A 75 -1.70 4.64 9.94
CA LEU A 75 -0.88 4.72 8.70
C LEU A 75 -0.86 6.12 8.08
N LEU A 76 -1.75 7.02 8.50
CA LEU A 76 -1.83 8.40 8.00
C LEU A 76 -0.95 9.35 8.84
N TYR A 77 -0.18 10.17 8.15
CA TYR A 77 0.44 11.33 8.77
C TYR A 77 -0.61 12.42 9.05
N LYS A 78 -0.29 13.34 9.97
CA LYS A 78 -1.21 14.43 10.36
C LYS A 78 -1.74 15.24 9.17
N LYS A 79 -0.91 15.47 8.14
CA LYS A 79 -1.28 16.26 6.96
C LYS A 79 -2.26 15.53 6.02
N GLU A 80 -2.37 14.21 6.09
CA GLU A 80 -3.29 13.40 5.25
C GLU A 80 -4.70 13.30 5.85
N GLN A 81 -4.88 13.66 7.13
CA GLN A 81 -6.14 13.48 7.84
C GLN A 81 -7.33 14.23 7.21
N LYS A 82 -7.08 15.42 6.64
CA LYS A 82 -8.12 16.18 5.92
C LYS A 82 -8.54 15.44 4.65
N GLN A 83 -7.57 15.04 3.83
CA GLN A 83 -7.80 14.30 2.59
C GLN A 83 -8.56 12.99 2.86
N TYR A 84 -8.22 12.27 3.93
CA TYR A 84 -8.95 11.06 4.32
C TYR A 84 -10.43 11.32 4.57
N LYS A 85 -10.79 12.36 5.33
CA LYS A 85 -12.20 12.70 5.61
C LYS A 85 -12.97 13.12 4.36
N GLU A 86 -12.29 13.68 3.37
CA GLU A 86 -12.89 14.13 2.11
C GLU A 86 -13.15 12.96 1.15
N GLU A 87 -12.24 11.99 1.10
CA GLU A 87 -12.28 10.86 0.17
C GLU A 87 -13.02 9.64 0.73
N ILE A 88 -12.91 9.37 2.03
CA ILE A 88 -13.55 8.23 2.68
C ILE A 88 -14.84 8.68 3.35
N LYS A 89 -15.96 8.44 2.65
CA LYS A 89 -17.32 8.78 3.06
C LYS A 89 -18.23 7.55 2.97
N GLY A 90 -19.18 7.43 3.90
CA GLY A 90 -20.10 6.29 3.93
C GLY A 90 -19.35 4.96 4.00
N ASP A 91 -19.70 4.03 3.12
CA ASP A 91 -19.16 2.66 3.10
C ASP A 91 -17.95 2.49 2.16
N VAL A 92 -17.30 3.59 1.74
CA VAL A 92 -16.10 3.52 0.90
C VAL A 92 -14.94 2.88 1.68
N SER A 93 -14.46 1.75 1.19
CA SER A 93 -13.32 1.04 1.80
C SER A 93 -11.99 1.71 1.41
N PRO A 94 -11.10 2.02 2.36
CA PRO A 94 -9.83 2.67 2.04
C PRO A 94 -8.97 1.95 1.00
N SER A 95 -8.99 0.63 0.96
CA SER A 95 -8.29 -0.20 -0.02
C SER A 95 -8.71 0.04 -1.47
N THR A 96 -9.90 0.59 -1.73
CA THR A 96 -10.36 0.96 -3.08
C THR A 96 -9.97 2.38 -3.48
N VAL A 97 -9.36 3.15 -2.57
CA VAL A 97 -8.99 4.56 -2.80
C VAL A 97 -7.48 4.77 -2.71
N TYR A 98 -6.82 4.18 -1.70
CA TYR A 98 -5.40 4.37 -1.43
C TYR A 98 -4.52 3.39 -2.22
N GLY A 99 -3.23 3.68 -2.31
CA GLY A 99 -2.27 2.98 -3.17
C GLY A 99 -1.10 2.31 -2.46
N ALA A 100 -0.02 2.08 -3.21
CA ALA A 100 1.14 1.33 -2.76
C ALA A 100 1.91 2.00 -1.62
N GLU A 101 1.94 3.34 -1.58
CA GLU A 101 2.62 4.13 -0.54
C GLU A 101 2.10 3.74 0.84
N HIS A 102 0.79 3.84 1.05
CA HIS A 102 0.13 3.54 2.32
C HIS A 102 0.18 2.05 2.64
N LEU A 103 0.05 1.18 1.63
CA LEU A 103 0.23 -0.26 1.82
C LEU A 103 1.65 -0.59 2.31
N LEU A 104 2.68 0.08 1.79
CA LEU A 104 4.06 -0.12 2.21
C LEU A 104 4.27 0.32 3.67
N ARG A 105 3.62 1.40 4.11
CA ARG A 105 3.63 1.81 5.53
C ARG A 105 3.07 0.71 6.44
N LEU A 106 2.05 -0.03 6.00
CA LEU A 106 1.54 -1.19 6.76
C LEU A 106 2.61 -2.27 6.93
N PHE A 107 3.39 -2.57 5.89
CA PHE A 107 4.48 -3.55 5.97
C PHE A 107 5.57 -3.20 6.98
N VAL A 108 5.73 -1.92 7.34
CA VAL A 108 6.63 -1.48 8.42
C VAL A 108 6.05 -1.81 9.80
N LYS A 109 4.72 -1.78 9.93
CA LYS A 109 4.00 -2.03 11.20
C LYS A 109 3.74 -3.52 11.46
N LEU A 110 3.59 -4.32 10.41
CA LEU A 110 3.25 -5.75 10.54
C LEU A 110 4.18 -6.56 11.45
N PRO A 111 5.52 -6.41 11.44
CA PRO A 111 6.38 -7.19 12.32
C PRO A 111 6.07 -6.99 13.81
N GLU A 112 5.84 -5.74 14.21
CA GLU A 112 5.46 -5.38 15.59
C GLU A 112 4.09 -5.97 15.94
N LEU A 113 3.10 -5.79 15.04
CA LEU A 113 1.74 -6.28 15.26
C LEU A 113 1.68 -7.80 15.36
N LEU A 114 2.41 -8.51 14.50
CA LEU A 114 2.47 -9.97 14.49
C LEU A 114 3.15 -10.54 15.74
N SER A 115 4.06 -9.80 16.38
CA SER A 115 4.72 -10.25 17.60
C SER A 115 3.75 -10.36 18.80
N SER A 116 2.63 -9.64 18.76
CA SER A 116 1.58 -9.70 19.79
C SER A 116 0.48 -10.74 19.53
N VAL A 117 0.52 -11.45 18.40
CA VAL A 117 -0.51 -12.43 18.04
C VAL A 117 -0.19 -13.77 18.68
N ASN A 118 -1.13 -14.32 19.46
CA ASN A 118 -1.05 -15.68 19.97
C ASN A 118 -1.45 -16.69 18.88
N MET A 119 -0.50 -17.05 18.03
CA MET A 119 -0.67 -18.00 16.93
C MET A 119 0.44 -19.06 16.97
N GLU A 120 0.13 -20.27 16.52
CA GLU A 120 1.10 -21.34 16.39
C GLU A 120 2.28 -20.93 15.49
N GLU A 121 3.50 -21.31 15.89
CA GLU A 121 4.75 -20.88 15.25
C GLU A 121 4.79 -21.20 13.74
N ASP A 122 4.34 -22.40 13.35
CA ASP A 122 4.28 -22.82 11.95
C ASP A 122 3.30 -21.99 11.12
N ALA A 123 2.15 -21.64 11.69
CA ALA A 123 1.16 -20.78 11.04
C ALA A 123 1.69 -19.35 10.90
N LEU A 124 2.37 -18.83 11.94
CA LEU A 124 3.03 -17.53 11.90
C LEU A 124 4.13 -17.48 10.83
N ASN A 125 4.98 -18.50 10.77
CA ASN A 125 6.03 -18.62 9.78
C ASN A 125 5.45 -18.63 8.36
N LYS A 126 4.39 -19.41 8.10
CA LYS A 126 3.70 -19.45 6.80
C LYS A 126 3.13 -18.07 6.43
N LEU A 127 2.48 -17.38 7.36
CA LEU A 127 1.95 -16.04 7.14
C LEU A 127 3.08 -15.04 6.80
N GLN A 128 4.15 -15.03 7.59
CA GLN A 128 5.31 -14.17 7.35
C GLN A 128 5.93 -14.41 5.97
N GLN A 129 6.07 -15.66 5.53
CA GLN A 129 6.58 -15.97 4.20
C GLN A 129 5.68 -15.42 3.09
N LYS A 130 4.35 -15.50 3.24
CA LYS A 130 3.40 -14.93 2.27
C LYS A 130 3.46 -13.40 2.24
N LEU A 131 3.55 -12.76 3.39
CA LEU A 131 3.72 -11.30 3.48
C LEU A 131 5.04 -10.86 2.83
N LEU A 132 6.13 -11.59 3.06
CA LEU A 132 7.41 -11.32 2.41
C LEU A 132 7.35 -11.50 0.89
N ASP A 133 6.58 -12.47 0.38
CA ASP A 133 6.38 -12.64 -1.06
C ASP A 133 5.62 -11.45 -1.67
N ILE A 134 4.60 -10.94 -1.00
CA ILE A 134 3.88 -9.72 -1.41
C ILE A 134 4.83 -8.52 -1.41
N LEU A 135 5.65 -8.35 -0.36
CA LEU A 135 6.64 -7.27 -0.30
C LEU A 135 7.65 -7.33 -1.46
N LYS A 136 8.11 -8.53 -1.81
CA LYS A 136 8.97 -8.75 -2.99
C LYS A 136 8.23 -8.44 -4.30
N PHE A 137 6.94 -8.74 -4.39
CA PHE A 137 6.13 -8.37 -5.55
C PHE A 137 6.02 -6.84 -5.69
N LEU A 138 5.82 -6.10 -4.59
CA LEU A 138 5.86 -4.63 -4.59
C LEU A 138 7.22 -4.12 -5.07
N GLN A 139 8.32 -4.68 -4.56
CA GLN A 139 9.67 -4.30 -4.96
C GLN A 139 9.91 -4.51 -6.46
N LYS A 140 9.50 -5.66 -7.01
CA LYS A 140 9.69 -5.97 -8.43
C LYS A 140 8.91 -5.04 -9.36
N ASN A 141 7.80 -4.49 -8.89
CA ASN A 141 6.92 -3.61 -9.66
C ASN A 141 7.01 -2.15 -9.18
N GLN A 142 8.09 -1.79 -8.47
CA GLN A 142 8.19 -0.52 -7.75
C GLN A 142 7.93 0.69 -8.68
N ALA A 143 8.52 0.69 -9.88
CA ALA A 143 8.36 1.76 -10.86
C ALA A 143 6.91 1.96 -11.37
N HIS A 144 6.06 0.93 -11.28
CA HIS A 144 4.66 0.99 -11.72
C HIS A 144 3.69 1.27 -10.57
N PHE A 145 4.08 0.96 -9.32
CA PHE A 145 3.20 1.05 -8.16
C PHE A 145 3.40 2.32 -7.35
N PHE A 146 4.63 2.84 -7.30
CA PHE A 146 4.97 3.99 -6.47
C PHE A 146 5.23 5.23 -7.32
N LEU A 147 4.83 6.39 -6.80
CA LEU A 147 5.16 7.67 -7.41
C LEU A 147 6.63 8.04 -7.12
N SER A 148 7.29 8.63 -8.11
CA SER A 148 8.63 9.23 -7.95
C SER A 148 8.59 10.63 -7.34
N ALA A 149 7.45 11.31 -7.43
CA ALA A 149 7.19 12.61 -6.83
C ALA A 149 5.68 12.78 -6.58
N TYR A 150 5.32 13.53 -5.54
CA TYR A 150 3.93 13.91 -5.29
C TYR A 150 3.67 15.30 -5.88
N ASP A 151 2.47 15.53 -6.39
CA ASP A 151 2.12 16.83 -6.94
C ASP A 151 2.09 17.88 -5.83
N GLY A 152 2.76 19.00 -6.09
CA GLY A 152 2.56 20.25 -5.37
C GLY A 152 2.11 21.27 -6.40
N ASP A 153 0.81 21.56 -6.45
CA ASP A 153 0.19 22.59 -7.28
C ASP A 153 0.46 22.44 -8.80
N SER A 154 -0.36 21.66 -9.50
CA SER A 154 -0.58 21.91 -10.93
C SER A 154 -1.44 23.16 -11.04
N LYS A 155 -0.83 24.35 -10.93
CA LYS A 155 -1.44 25.57 -11.45
C LYS A 155 -1.75 25.34 -12.93
N GLY A 156 -2.95 25.78 -13.33
CA GLY A 156 -3.62 25.43 -14.56
C GLY A 156 -2.78 25.50 -15.83
N ALA A 157 -2.97 24.50 -16.69
CA ALA A 157 -2.88 24.69 -18.12
C ALA A 157 -4.27 25.17 -18.60
N ASP A 158 -4.56 26.45 -18.37
CA ASP A 158 -5.45 27.18 -19.26
C ASP A 158 -4.57 27.86 -20.30
N GLY A 159 -4.89 27.64 -21.56
CA GLY A 159 -4.01 27.90 -22.70
C GLY A 159 -4.71 27.56 -24.00
N ALA A 160 -5.86 28.21 -24.21
CA ALA A 160 -6.62 28.24 -25.45
C ALA A 160 -5.77 28.52 -26.70
N LYS A 161 -6.14 27.85 -27.81
CA LYS A 161 -6.20 28.36 -29.20
C LYS A 161 -7.05 27.33 -29.96
N GLY A 162 -8.19 27.63 -30.58
CA GLY A 162 -8.66 28.91 -31.11
C GLY A 162 -8.43 29.00 -32.62
N LYS A 163 -9.03 28.10 -33.40
CA LYS A 163 -9.75 28.29 -34.68
C LYS A 163 -9.93 26.94 -35.37
#